data_AF-A0A7V9FQV8-F1
#
_entry.id   AF-A0A7V9FQV8-F1
#
_cell.length_a   1.000
_cell.length_b   1.000
_cell.length_c   1.000
_cell.angle_alpha   90.00
_cell.angle_beta   90.00
_cell.angle_gamma   90.00
#
_symmetry.space_group_name_H-M   'P 1'
#
loop_
_entity.id
_entity.type
_entity.pdbx_description
1 polymer ?
#
loop_
_entity_poly.entity_id
_entity_poly.type
_entity_poly.pdbx_seq_one_letter_code
_entity_poly.pdbx_strand_id
1 'polypeptide(L)'
;MAEVLVQGYTPEKSTDQLAVWQSLIDTLARLDADWKKAQPTGPRTQASSQLPANIVVTLAQAGAHGARVLAGVADILANQFDTGEGFRELALAQQQVADSWPAR
;
A
#
# COMPACT_ATOMS: atom_id res chain seq x y z
N MET A 1 37.11 7.58 -31.83
CA MET A 1 36.36 6.45 -31.25
C MET A 1 37.11 5.93 -30.05
N ALA A 2 36.51 6.04 -28.86
CA ALA A 2 36.63 5.15 -27.71
C ALA A 2 35.95 5.87 -26.54
N GLU A 3 34.69 5.52 -26.31
CA GLU A 3 33.91 5.85 -25.12
C GLU A 3 34.67 5.45 -23.85
N VAL A 4 34.81 6.38 -22.92
CA VAL A 4 35.07 6.05 -21.52
C VAL A 4 33.71 6.04 -20.83
N LEU A 5 33.09 4.87 -20.83
CA LEU A 5 31.96 4.54 -19.97
C LEU A 5 32.45 4.53 -18.53
N VAL A 6 32.45 5.69 -17.86
CA VAL A 6 32.40 5.69 -16.40
C VAL A 6 30.98 5.32 -16.03
N GLN A 7 30.76 4.01 -15.89
CA GLN A 7 29.63 3.46 -15.16
C GLN A 7 29.55 4.21 -13.83
N GLY A 8 28.56 5.10 -13.72
CA GLY A 8 28.07 5.59 -12.45
C GLY A 8 27.48 4.39 -11.72
N TYR A 9 28.35 3.64 -11.06
CA TYR A 9 28.02 2.60 -10.11
C TYR A 9 27.32 3.31 -8.95
N THR A 10 26.01 3.54 -9.09
CA THR A 10 25.17 3.82 -7.93
C THR A 10 25.37 2.65 -6.97
N PRO A 11 25.88 2.89 -5.76
CA PRO A 11 26.21 1.82 -4.83
C PRO A 11 24.95 1.01 -4.61
N GLU A 12 25.12 -0.30 -4.47
CA GLU A 12 24.13 -1.26 -3.98
C GLU A 12 23.14 -0.59 -3.03
N LYS A 13 22.00 -0.13 -3.54
CA LYS A 13 20.90 0.36 -2.71
C LYS A 13 20.25 -0.90 -2.14
N SER A 14 20.98 -1.46 -1.17
CA SER A 14 20.86 -2.68 -0.39
C SER A 14 19.93 -3.76 -0.94
N THR A 15 20.47 -4.94 -1.19
CA THR A 15 19.71 -6.21 -1.30
C THR A 15 18.61 -6.32 -0.24
N ASP A 16 18.85 -5.79 0.96
CA ASP A 16 17.87 -5.70 2.05
C ASP A 16 16.68 -4.79 1.75
N GLN A 17 16.89 -3.62 1.13
CA GLN A 17 15.79 -2.74 0.73
C GLN A 17 14.96 -3.37 -0.38
N LEU A 18 15.60 -4.03 -1.35
CA LEU A 18 14.88 -4.77 -2.39
C LEU A 18 14.04 -5.90 -1.79
N ALA A 19 14.58 -6.63 -0.81
CA ALA A 19 13.84 -7.66 -0.09
C ALA A 19 12.61 -7.11 0.66
N VAL A 20 12.74 -5.93 1.29
CA VAL A 20 11.61 -5.23 1.93
C VAL A 20 10.54 -4.84 0.90
N TRP A 21 10.94 -4.31 -0.25
CA TRP A 21 10.00 -3.98 -1.34
C TRP A 21 9.28 -5.22 -1.87
N GLN A 22 9.99 -6.32 -2.08
CA GLN A 22 9.38 -7.58 -2.50
C GLN A 22 8.39 -8.11 -1.45
N SER A 23 8.76 -8.06 -0.18
CA SER A 23 7.88 -8.45 0.93
C SER A 23 6.60 -7.60 0.98
N LEU A 24 6.68 -6.31 0.69
CA LEU A 24 5.52 -5.43 0.61
C LEU A 24 4.60 -5.82 -0.55
N ILE A 25 5.14 -6.10 -1.73
CA ILE A 25 4.39 -6.57 -2.90
C ILE A 25 3.64 -7.87 -2.57
N ASP A 26 4.33 -8.84 -1.97
CA ASP A 26 3.73 -10.13 -1.60
C ASP A 26 2.63 -9.95 -0.54
N THR A 27 2.80 -9.02 0.39
CA THR A 27 1.81 -8.70 1.43
C THR A 27 0.55 -8.11 0.82
N LEU A 28 0.68 -7.19 -0.14
CA LEU A 28 -0.46 -6.61 -0.85
C LEU A 28 -1.23 -7.68 -1.65
N ALA A 29 -0.53 -8.62 -2.28
CA ALA A 29 -1.15 -9.74 -2.99
C ALA A 29 -1.92 -10.67 -2.02
N ARG A 30 -1.36 -10.94 -0.84
CA ARG A 30 -2.02 -11.73 0.21
C ARG A 30 -3.27 -11.02 0.74
N LEU A 31 -3.20 -9.70 0.95
CA LEU A 31 -4.34 -8.90 1.39
C LEU A 31 -5.51 -9.00 0.41
N ASP A 32 -5.26 -8.88 -0.90
CA ASP A 32 -6.30 -9.07 -1.93
C ASP A 32 -6.90 -10.49 -1.90
N ALA A 33 -6.04 -11.51 -1.78
CA ALA A 33 -6.48 -12.90 -1.69
C ALA A 33 -7.34 -13.17 -0.45
N ASP A 34 -6.98 -12.61 0.70
CA ASP A 34 -7.73 -12.76 1.95
C ASP A 34 -9.02 -11.96 1.93
N TRP A 35 -9.02 -10.75 1.34
CA TRP A 35 -10.24 -9.98 1.11
C TRP A 35 -11.23 -10.76 0.24
N LYS A 36 -10.78 -11.36 -0.87
CA LYS A 36 -11.64 -12.20 -1.74
C LYS A 36 -12.29 -13.36 -0.98
N LYS A 37 -11.61 -13.95 0.02
CA LYS A 37 -12.18 -15.01 0.88
C LYS A 37 -13.16 -14.45 1.90
N ALA A 38 -12.90 -13.25 2.42
CA ALA A 38 -13.73 -12.58 3.42
C ALA A 38 -14.97 -11.91 2.82
N GLN A 39 -15.02 -11.71 1.50
CA GLN A 39 -16.15 -11.09 0.82
C GLN A 39 -17.44 -11.89 1.08
N PRO A 40 -18.53 -11.23 1.53
CA PRO A 40 -19.81 -11.90 1.70
C PRO A 40 -20.32 -12.43 0.36
N THR A 41 -20.50 -13.74 0.26
CA THR A 41 -21.01 -14.44 -0.95
C THR A 41 -22.53 -14.42 -1.08
N GLY A 42 -23.22 -13.56 -0.33
CA GLY A 42 -24.69 -13.45 -0.31
C GLY A 42 -25.17 -12.01 -0.08
N PRO A 43 -26.50 -11.75 -0.09
CA PRO A 43 -27.06 -10.40 -0.02
C PRO A 43 -26.72 -9.70 1.31
N ARG A 44 -25.57 -9.00 1.31
CA ARG A 44 -25.03 -7.89 2.15
C ARG A 44 -25.38 -7.74 3.65
N THR A 45 -26.20 -8.59 4.26
CA THR A 45 -26.94 -8.23 5.48
C THR A 45 -26.68 -9.13 6.67
N GLN A 46 -25.90 -10.22 6.56
CA GLN A 46 -25.66 -11.12 7.70
C GLN A 46 -24.19 -11.29 8.11
N ALA A 47 -23.23 -11.39 7.17
CA ALA A 47 -21.83 -11.62 7.53
C ALA A 47 -21.13 -10.36 8.10
N SER A 48 -21.38 -9.18 7.54
CA SER A 48 -20.79 -7.91 8.02
C SER A 48 -21.31 -7.51 9.41
N SER A 49 -22.54 -7.90 9.74
CA SER A 49 -23.21 -7.69 11.04
C SER A 49 -22.80 -8.70 12.12
N GLN A 50 -21.96 -9.68 11.80
CA GLN A 50 -21.48 -10.71 12.74
C GLN A 50 -20.05 -10.47 13.22
N LEU A 51 -19.36 -9.44 12.73
CA LEU A 51 -18.02 -9.13 13.21
C LEU A 51 -18.09 -8.68 14.68
N PRO A 52 -17.34 -9.34 15.58
CA PRO A 52 -17.21 -8.87 16.95
C PRO A 52 -16.72 -7.42 16.99
N ALA A 53 -17.23 -6.60 17.91
CA ALA A 53 -16.91 -5.16 17.96
C ALA A 53 -15.41 -4.87 18.05
N ASN A 54 -14.64 -5.71 18.76
CA ASN A 54 -13.18 -5.62 18.81
C ASN A 54 -12.51 -5.85 17.45
N ILE A 55 -13.08 -6.72 16.60
CA ILE A 55 -12.60 -6.96 15.24
C ILE A 55 -12.94 -5.78 14.33
N VAL A 56 -14.12 -5.17 14.47
CA VAL A 56 -14.51 -3.97 13.70
C VAL A 56 -13.54 -2.82 13.94
N VAL A 57 -13.22 -2.52 15.20
CA VAL A 57 -12.27 -1.44 15.54
C VAL A 57 -10.86 -1.76 15.03
N THR A 58 -10.41 -3.01 15.18
CA THR A 58 -9.09 -3.44 14.70
C THR A 58 -9.01 -3.37 13.17
N LEU A 59 -10.06 -3.77 12.46
CA LEU A 59 -10.15 -3.66 11.01
C LEU A 59 -10.15 -2.20 10.56
N ALA A 60 -10.85 -1.30 11.26
CA ALA A 60 -10.83 0.12 10.95
C ALA A 60 -9.42 0.73 11.11
N GLN A 61 -8.73 0.39 12.19
CA GLN A 61 -7.34 0.81 12.42
C GLN A 61 -6.39 0.24 11.36
N ALA A 62 -6.53 -1.06 11.04
CA ALA A 62 -5.74 -1.70 9.99
C ALA A 62 -5.98 -1.05 8.62
N GLY A 63 -7.23 -0.68 8.30
CA GLY A 63 -7.58 0.07 7.10
C GLY A 63 -6.90 1.44 7.03
N ALA A 64 -6.92 2.19 8.15
CA ALA A 64 -6.21 3.46 8.26
C ALA A 64 -4.70 3.31 8.03
N HIS A 65 -4.08 2.30 8.65
CA HIS A 65 -2.66 2.00 8.46
C HIS A 65 -2.34 1.59 7.01
N GLY A 66 -3.17 0.75 6.39
CA GLY A 66 -3.02 0.35 4.99
C GLY A 66 -3.07 1.55 4.04
N ALA A 67 -4.02 2.47 4.25
CA ALA A 67 -4.13 3.69 3.45
C ALA A 67 -2.87 4.58 3.57
N ARG A 68 -2.29 4.74 4.78
CA ARG A 68 -1.01 5.48 4.95
C ARG A 68 0.15 4.79 4.26
N VAL A 69 0.22 3.46 4.31
CA VAL A 69 1.26 2.70 3.60
C VAL A 69 1.14 2.93 2.10
N LEU A 70 -0.06 2.83 1.54
CA LEU A 70 -0.29 3.07 0.11
C LEU A 70 0.01 4.52 -0.30
N ALA A 71 -0.28 5.50 0.57
CA ALA A 71 0.10 6.89 0.35
C ALA A 71 1.63 7.05 0.24
N GLY A 72 2.40 6.44 1.16
CA GLY A 72 3.86 6.46 1.13
C GLY A 72 4.45 5.75 -0.10
N VAL A 73 3.86 4.62 -0.52
CA VAL A 73 4.26 3.95 -1.77
C VAL A 73 4.03 4.86 -2.98
N ALA A 74 2.85 5.48 -3.08
CA ALA A 74 2.52 6.40 -4.17
C ALA A 74 3.46 7.61 -4.20
N ASP A 75 3.83 8.18 -3.04
CA ASP A 75 4.79 9.29 -2.98
C ASP A 75 6.20 8.86 -3.45
N ILE A 76 6.65 7.65 -3.10
CA ILE A 76 7.92 7.12 -3.59
C ILE A 76 7.90 6.93 -5.11
N LEU A 77 6.79 6.43 -5.68
CA LEU A 77 6.63 6.31 -7.12
C LEU A 77 6.59 7.68 -7.80
N ALA A 78 5.90 8.66 -7.22
CA ALA A 78 5.85 10.03 -7.74
C ALA A 78 7.23 10.69 -7.87
N ASN A 79 8.18 10.31 -7.02
CA ASN A 79 9.54 10.82 -7.03
C ASN A 79 10.48 10.03 -7.97
N GLN A 80 10.03 8.89 -8.52
CA GLN A 80 10.82 8.06 -9.44
C GLN A 80 10.40 8.17 -10.91
N PHE A 81 9.19 8.66 -11.21
CA PHE A 81 8.69 8.81 -12.58
C PHE A 81 8.61 10.29 -12.98
N ASP A 82 9.04 10.60 -14.21
CA ASP A 82 8.93 11.96 -14.80
C ASP A 82 7.46 12.43 -14.89
N THR A 83 6.51 11.50 -14.98
CA THR A 83 5.05 11.73 -14.95
C THR A 83 4.45 11.48 -13.57
N GLY A 84 5.19 11.82 -12.50
CA GLY A 84 4.82 11.53 -11.11
C GLY A 84 3.58 12.24 -10.55
N GLU A 85 3.00 13.20 -11.28
CA GLU A 85 1.86 14.01 -10.81
C GLU A 85 0.65 13.16 -10.42
N GLY A 86 0.26 12.18 -11.25
CA GLY A 86 -0.85 11.26 -10.93
C GLY A 86 -0.59 10.40 -9.69
N PHE A 87 0.68 10.06 -9.42
CA PHE A 87 1.06 9.36 -8.19
C PHE A 87 1.01 10.27 -6.96
N ARG A 88 1.31 11.57 -7.09
CA ARG A 88 1.14 12.54 -5.99
C ARG A 88 -0.33 12.73 -5.64
N GLU A 89 -1.19 12.85 -6.64
CA GLU A 89 -2.64 12.93 -6.43
C GLU A 89 -3.16 11.68 -5.72
N LEU A 90 -2.70 10.49 -6.14
CA LEU A 90 -3.05 9.25 -5.48
C LEU A 90 -2.55 9.19 -4.03
N ALA A 91 -1.32 9.64 -3.76
CA ALA A 91 -0.77 9.71 -2.41
C ALA A 91 -1.64 10.59 -1.50
N LEU A 92 -2.04 11.76 -1.98
CA LEU A 92 -2.92 12.69 -1.26
C LEU A 92 -4.30 12.06 -1.00
N ALA A 93 -4.90 11.42 -2.00
CA ALA A 93 -6.19 10.75 -1.85
C ALA A 93 -6.13 9.62 -0.81
N GLN A 94 -5.07 8.80 -0.82
CA GLN A 94 -4.88 7.72 0.16
C GLN A 94 -4.65 8.28 1.56
N GLN A 95 -3.95 9.41 1.69
CA GLN A 95 -3.79 10.08 2.98
C GLN A 95 -5.12 10.60 3.53
N GLN A 96 -5.96 11.22 2.67
CA GLN A 96 -7.31 11.64 3.07
C GLN A 96 -8.18 10.45 3.50
N VAL A 97 -8.08 9.32 2.79
CA VAL A 97 -8.74 8.07 3.20
C VAL A 97 -8.24 7.65 4.58
N ALA A 98 -6.93 7.63 4.82
CA ALA A 98 -6.35 7.27 6.11
C ALA A 98 -6.89 8.12 7.27
N ASP A 99 -7.08 9.42 7.03
CA ASP A 99 -7.57 10.37 8.03
C ASP A 99 -9.10 10.30 8.22
N SER A 100 -9.82 9.74 7.24
CA SER A 100 -11.28 9.53 7.31
C SER A 100 -11.71 8.30 8.13
N TRP A 101 -10.78 7.37 8.39
CA TRP A 101 -11.07 6.21 9.25
C TRP A 101 -11.31 6.69 10.69
N PRO A 102 -12.37 6.18 11.36
CA PRO A 102 -12.66 6.59 12.73
C PRO A 102 -11.52 6.20 13.67
N ALA A 103 -10.95 7.19 14.36
CA ALA A 103 -9.82 6.99 15.27
C ALA A 103 -10.23 6.29 16.58
N ARG A 104 -11.52 6.28 16.92
CA ARG A 104 -12.22 5.54 17.97
C ARG A 104 -13.68 5.91 17.96
#